data_AF-O45944-F1
#
_entry.id   AF-O45944-F1
#
_cell.length_a   1.000
_cell.length_b   1.000
_cell.length_c   1.000
_cell.angle_alpha   90.00
_cell.angle_beta   90.00
_cell.angle_gamma   90.00
#
_symmetry.space_group_name_H-M   'P 1'
#
loop_
_entity.id
_entity.type
_entity.pdbx_description
1 polymer ?
#
loop_
_entity_poly.entity_id
_entity_poly.type
_entity_poly.pdbx_seq_one_letter_code
_entity_poly.pdbx_strand_id
1 'polypeptide(L)'
;MNFLPSTVLLLSFVVAIISGSFSSISEEWKAVCECNLSKLNNHAKTGNCKTTALWKVTSDTNCTASEYLKITVFPANDDPLNRVEQCTMTPCDQTEKTPADCNVAFSAAKLAEIAKEEKSKMII
;
A
#
# COMPACT_ATOMS: atom_id res chain seq x y z
N MET A 1 -48.64 -37.33 -52.57
CA MET A 1 -48.71 -36.09 -51.78
C MET A 1 -48.81 -36.49 -50.31
N ASN A 2 -47.76 -36.30 -49.52
CA ASN A 2 -47.82 -36.34 -48.06
C ASN A 2 -46.67 -35.47 -47.55
N PHE A 3 -47.03 -34.26 -47.10
CA PHE A 3 -46.14 -33.24 -46.56
C PHE A 3 -46.01 -33.50 -45.06
N LEU A 4 -44.81 -33.87 -44.60
CA LEU A 4 -44.45 -33.82 -43.18
C LEU A 4 -43.68 -32.51 -42.94
N PRO A 5 -44.23 -31.53 -42.22
CA PRO A 5 -43.45 -30.38 -41.80
C PRO A 5 -42.65 -30.77 -40.55
N SER A 6 -41.37 -31.07 -40.73
CA SER A 6 -40.39 -31.19 -39.65
C SER A 6 -40.21 -29.83 -38.99
N THR A 7 -40.91 -29.59 -37.88
CA THR A 7 -40.65 -28.45 -37.00
C THR A 7 -39.34 -28.67 -36.27
N VAL A 8 -38.25 -28.15 -36.84
CA VAL A 8 -36.94 -28.07 -36.20
C VAL A 8 -37.00 -26.98 -35.14
N LEU A 9 -37.23 -27.38 -33.88
CA LEU A 9 -37.24 -26.52 -32.71
C LEU A 9 -35.79 -26.17 -32.33
N LEU A 10 -35.24 -25.10 -32.92
CA LEU A 10 -33.95 -24.55 -32.49
C LEU A 10 -34.14 -23.78 -31.17
N LEU A 11 -33.87 -24.46 -30.05
CA LEU A 11 -33.71 -23.83 -28.74
C LEU A 11 -32.51 -22.86 -28.78
N SER A 12 -32.76 -21.56 -28.88
CA SER A 12 -31.74 -20.55 -28.67
C SER A 12 -31.45 -20.45 -27.16
N PHE A 13 -30.36 -21.05 -26.70
CA PHE A 13 -29.80 -20.74 -25.38
C PHE A 13 -29.20 -19.34 -25.42
N VAL A 14 -29.97 -18.34 -24.99
CA VAL A 14 -29.44 -17.03 -24.63
C VAL A 14 -28.69 -17.21 -23.32
N VAL A 15 -27.37 -17.41 -23.40
CA VAL A 15 -26.50 -17.31 -22.23
C VAL A 15 -26.43 -15.84 -21.86
N ALA A 16 -27.25 -15.44 -20.88
CA ALA A 16 -27.14 -14.14 -20.26
C ALA A 16 -25.81 -14.07 -19.52
N ILE A 17 -24.79 -13.51 -20.16
CA ILE A 17 -23.57 -13.09 -19.47
C ILE A 17 -24.02 -11.94 -18.58
N ILE A 18 -24.23 -12.22 -17.29
CA ILE A 18 -24.39 -11.19 -16.27
C ILE A 18 -23.09 -10.38 -16.34
N SER A 19 -23.17 -9.19 -16.92
CA SER A 19 -22.09 -8.21 -16.90
C SER A 19 -21.90 -7.76 -15.45
N GLY A 20 -21.20 -8.56 -14.66
CA GLY A 20 -20.63 -8.10 -13.41
C GLY A 20 -19.69 -6.96 -13.77
N SER A 21 -20.06 -5.73 -13.45
CA SER A 21 -19.13 -4.62 -13.50
C SER A 21 -17.97 -4.97 -12.58
N PHE A 22 -16.81 -5.31 -13.15
CA PHE A 22 -15.60 -5.46 -12.36
C PHE A 22 -15.29 -4.07 -11.81
N SER A 23 -15.59 -3.83 -10.52
CA SER A 23 -15.05 -2.67 -9.82
C SER A 23 -13.53 -2.73 -9.96
N SER A 24 -12.97 -1.74 -10.63
CA SER A 24 -11.54 -1.73 -10.95
C SER A 24 -10.82 -1.15 -9.75
N ILE A 25 -10.09 -2.01 -9.02
CA ILE A 25 -9.18 -1.58 -7.96
C ILE A 25 -7.78 -1.52 -8.55
N SER A 26 -7.10 -0.39 -8.40
CA SER A 26 -5.69 -0.24 -8.70
C SER A 26 -4.92 0.25 -7.48
N GLU A 27 -3.67 -0.18 -7.38
CA GLU A 27 -2.80 0.18 -6.27
C GLU A 27 -1.43 0.64 -6.78
N GLU A 28 -0.89 1.70 -6.19
CA GLU A 28 0.51 2.10 -6.31
C GLU A 28 1.17 1.95 -4.94
N TRP A 29 2.34 1.31 -4.90
CA TRP A 29 3.04 1.02 -3.65
C TRP A 29 4.54 1.26 -3.77
N LYS A 30 5.12 1.93 -2.78
CA LYS A 30 6.56 2.10 -2.64
C LYS A 30 6.91 2.25 -1.16
N ALA A 31 7.88 1.47 -0.68
CA ALA A 31 8.53 1.66 0.62
C ALA A 31 10.05 1.75 0.42
N VAL A 32 10.69 2.66 1.15
CA VAL A 32 12.14 2.89 1.07
C VAL A 32 12.65 3.18 2.47
N CYS A 33 13.76 2.57 2.85
CA CYS A 33 14.55 2.97 4.02
C CYS A 33 15.94 3.43 3.59
N GLU A 34 16.27 4.68 3.91
CA GLU A 34 17.58 5.28 3.66
C GLU A 34 18.33 5.41 4.97
N CYS A 35 19.49 4.77 5.08
CA CYS A 35 20.30 4.76 6.29
C CYS A 35 21.67 5.41 6.03
N ASN A 36 22.04 6.38 6.86
CA ASN A 36 23.39 6.91 6.94
C ASN A 36 24.00 6.48 8.28
N LEU A 37 24.54 5.26 8.31
CA LEU A 37 25.05 4.63 9.53
C LEU A 37 26.57 4.48 9.45
N SER A 38 27.24 4.90 10.52
CA SER A 38 28.68 4.70 10.75
C SER A 38 28.90 3.73 11.90
N LYS A 39 29.95 2.91 11.81
CA LYS A 39 30.41 2.08 12.94
C LYS A 39 31.31 2.94 13.83
N LEU A 40 30.92 3.13 15.08
CA LEU A 40 31.74 3.73 16.12
C LEU A 40 32.35 2.60 16.98
N ASN A 41 33.68 2.59 17.10
CA ASN A 41 34.48 1.73 18.00
C ASN A 41 33.84 0.35 18.27
N ASN A 42 34.04 -0.54 17.31
CA ASN A 42 33.71 -1.97 17.25
C ASN A 42 32.26 -2.46 17.39
N HIS A 43 31.27 -1.71 17.91
CA HIS A 43 29.87 -2.22 17.89
C HIS A 43 28.77 -1.16 17.86
N ALA A 44 29.04 0.08 18.25
CA ALA A 44 27.99 1.10 18.32
C ALA A 44 27.71 1.68 16.93
N LYS A 45 26.43 1.75 16.56
CA LYS A 45 25.99 2.47 15.35
C LYS A 45 25.78 3.94 15.69
N THR A 46 26.29 4.83 14.87
CA THR A 46 25.97 6.25 14.91
C THR A 46 25.39 6.69 13.58
N GLY A 47 24.39 7.56 13.60
CA GLY A 47 23.76 8.09 12.38
C GLY A 47 22.26 7.97 12.42
N ASN A 48 21.61 7.90 11.26
CA ASN A 48 20.16 7.85 11.19
C ASN A 48 19.65 6.96 10.05
N CYS A 49 18.40 6.56 10.17
CA CYS A 49 17.63 5.92 9.12
C CYS A 49 16.31 6.67 8.96
N LYS A 50 15.92 6.93 7.71
CA LYS A 50 14.63 7.51 7.36
C LYS A 50 13.87 6.49 6.52
N THR A 51 12.75 6.04 7.06
CA THR A 51 11.81 5.17 6.36
C THR A 51 10.67 6.01 5.83
N THR A 52 10.35 5.85 4.55
CA THR A 52 9.19 6.44 3.90
C THR A 52 8.41 5.38 3.14
N ALA A 53 7.08 5.47 3.15
CA ALA A 53 6.27 4.68 2.24
C ALA A 53 5.09 5.48 1.70
N LEU A 54 4.66 5.12 0.49
CA LEU A 54 3.48 5.64 -0.18
C LEU A 54 2.63 4.45 -0.62
N TRP A 55 1.37 4.44 -0.23
CA TRP A 55 0.37 3.49 -0.71
C TRP A 55 -0.84 4.26 -1.21
N LYS A 56 -1.10 4.16 -2.51
CA LYS A 56 -2.25 4.80 -3.13
C LYS A 56 -3.21 3.73 -3.61
N VAL A 57 -4.46 3.81 -3.19
CA VAL A 57 -5.52 2.86 -3.56
C VAL A 57 -6.59 3.63 -4.31
N THR A 58 -6.92 3.19 -5.51
CA THR A 58 -8.02 3.72 -6.31
C THR A 58 -9.06 2.65 -6.52
N SER A 59 -10.33 2.95 -6.20
CA SER A 59 -11.47 2.07 -6.43
C SER A 59 -12.61 2.89 -7.02
N ASP A 60 -13.00 2.54 -8.25
CA ASP A 60 -14.07 3.17 -9.03
C ASP A 60 -13.95 4.70 -9.16
N THR A 61 -14.41 5.46 -8.16
CA THR A 61 -14.33 6.93 -8.08
C THR A 61 -13.54 7.45 -6.90
N ASN A 62 -13.13 6.60 -5.96
CA ASN A 62 -12.44 6.98 -4.74
C ASN A 62 -10.95 6.69 -4.88
N CYS A 63 -10.11 7.65 -4.53
CA CYS A 63 -8.67 7.49 -4.47
C CYS A 63 -8.16 8.01 -3.14
N THR A 64 -7.38 7.20 -2.43
CA THR A 64 -6.74 7.59 -1.17
C THR A 64 -5.24 7.32 -1.27
N ALA A 65 -4.44 8.31 -0.92
CA ALA A 65 -3.00 8.20 -0.76
C ALA A 65 -2.64 8.21 0.73
N SER A 66 -1.97 7.15 1.16
CA SER A 66 -1.43 6.99 2.51
C SER A 66 0.08 7.15 2.48
N GLU A 67 0.60 7.93 3.42
CA GLU A 67 2.04 8.14 3.58
C GLU A 67 2.51 7.70 4.96
N TYR A 68 3.71 7.11 5.00
CA TYR A 68 4.41 6.67 6.20
C TYR A 68 5.73 7.43 6.30
N LEU A 69 6.06 7.93 7.49
CA LEU A 69 7.35 8.50 7.82
C LEU A 69 7.82 7.98 9.17
N LYS A 70 9.06 7.52 9.25
CA LYS A 70 9.72 7.20 10.50
C LYS A 70 11.19 7.56 10.43
N ILE A 71 11.67 8.29 11.44
CA ILE A 71 13.08 8.64 11.56
C ILE A 71 13.63 7.93 12.79
N THR A 72 14.74 7.22 12.61
CA THR A 72 15.42 6.49 13.67
C THR A 72 16.86 6.98 13.76
N VAL A 73 17.21 7.62 14.88
CA VAL A 73 18.55 8.15 15.17
C VAL A 73 19.31 7.21 16.12
N PHE A 74 20.61 7.07 15.89
CA PHE A 74 21.54 6.26 16.66
C PHE A 74 22.77 7.08 17.13
N PRO A 75 23.13 7.03 18.43
CA PRO A 75 22.27 6.58 19.53
C PRO A 75 20.97 7.41 19.57
N ALA A 76 19.96 6.92 20.29
CA ALA A 76 18.71 7.66 20.41
C ALA A 76 18.98 9.06 21.00
N ASN A 77 18.39 10.08 20.40
CA ASN A 77 18.33 11.44 20.94
C ASN A 77 17.03 11.61 21.76
N ASP A 78 16.89 12.77 22.42
CA ASP A 78 15.71 13.13 23.21
C ASP A 78 14.52 13.60 22.37
N ASP A 79 14.57 13.44 21.04
CA ASP A 79 13.44 13.79 20.17
C ASP A 79 12.29 12.80 20.41
N PRO A 80 11.10 13.27 20.85
CA PRO A 80 9.96 12.39 21.10
C PRO A 80 9.44 11.68 19.84
N LEU A 81 9.79 12.14 18.65
CA LEU A 81 9.44 11.51 17.38
C LEU A 81 10.46 10.48 16.91
N ASN A 82 11.59 10.34 17.61
CA ASN A 82 12.58 9.32 17.28
C ASN A 82 11.98 7.93 17.43
N ARG A 83 12.05 7.13 16.36
CA ARG A 83 11.48 5.77 16.25
C ARG A 83 9.95 5.71 16.35
N VAL A 84 9.27 6.84 16.28
CA VAL A 84 7.81 6.90 16.22
C VAL A 84 7.38 6.97 14.76
N GLU A 85 6.51 6.06 14.34
CA GLU A 85 5.87 6.15 13.03
C GLU A 85 4.83 7.26 12.98
N GLN A 86 4.83 7.98 11.87
CA GLN A 86 3.86 9.02 11.55
C GLN A 86 3.18 8.62 10.24
N CYS A 87 1.86 8.55 10.26
CA CYS A 87 1.07 8.21 9.08
C CYS A 87 0.06 9.30 8.77
N THR A 88 -0.22 9.47 7.47
CA THR A 88 -1.26 10.37 6.99
C THR A 88 -2.10 9.69 5.93
N MET A 89 -3.37 10.08 5.83
CA MET A 89 -4.27 9.72 4.73
C MET A 89 -4.77 10.99 4.04
N THR A 90 -4.81 10.96 2.71
CA THR A 90 -5.24 12.10 1.90
C THR A 90 -6.06 11.59 0.72
N PRO A 91 -7.29 12.06 0.50
CA PRO A 91 -7.98 11.86 -0.78
C PRO A 91 -7.11 12.40 -1.92
N CYS A 92 -6.99 11.68 -3.05
CA CYS A 92 -6.03 12.05 -4.09
C CYS A 92 -6.35 13.37 -4.82
N ASP A 93 -7.58 13.88 -4.69
CA ASP A 93 -8.04 15.18 -5.17
C ASP A 93 -7.70 16.33 -4.19
N GLN A 94 -7.14 16.00 -3.02
CA GLN A 94 -6.77 16.96 -1.98
C GLN A 94 -5.26 16.99 -1.76
N THR A 95 -4.77 18.12 -1.24
CA THR A 95 -3.35 18.31 -0.89
C THR A 95 -3.11 18.33 0.63
N GLU A 96 -4.18 18.54 1.41
CA GLU A 96 -4.10 18.58 2.87
C GLU A 96 -4.01 17.18 3.45
N LYS A 97 -2.88 16.89 4.09
CA LYS A 97 -2.61 15.59 4.71
C LYS A 97 -3.27 15.52 6.07
N THR A 98 -4.12 14.51 6.27
CA THR A 98 -4.74 14.26 7.57
C THR A 98 -3.91 13.24 8.35
N PRO A 99 -3.44 13.53 9.56
CA PRO A 99 -2.81 12.54 10.44
C PRO A 99 -3.76 11.36 10.67
N ALA A 100 -3.21 10.15 10.62
CA ALA A 100 -3.98 8.92 10.81
C ALA A 100 -3.14 7.88 11.54
N ASP A 101 -3.79 6.98 12.27
CA ASP A 101 -3.13 5.79 12.79
C ASP A 101 -2.60 4.94 11.65
N CYS A 102 -1.36 4.46 11.75
CA CYS A 102 -0.74 3.68 10.70
C CYS A 102 -1.50 2.38 10.35
N ASN A 103 -2.22 1.79 11.32
CA ASN A 103 -3.07 0.62 11.11
C ASN A 103 -4.38 0.94 10.35
N VAL A 104 -4.74 2.22 10.26
CA VAL A 104 -5.88 2.69 9.45
C VAL A 104 -5.39 3.13 8.07
N ALA A 105 -4.26 3.83 8.01
CA ALA A 105 -3.67 4.31 6.77
C ALA A 105 -3.09 3.18 5.89
N PHE A 106 -2.59 2.11 6.49
CA PHE A 106 -1.97 0.99 5.79
C PHE A 106 -2.58 -0.34 6.19
N SER A 107 -2.70 -1.25 5.22
CA SER A 107 -3.02 -2.64 5.55
C SER A 107 -1.88 -3.29 6.33
N ALA A 108 -2.20 -4.32 7.12
CA ALA A 108 -1.21 -5.08 7.88
C ALA A 108 -0.09 -5.65 6.98
N ALA A 109 -0.43 -6.03 5.74
CA ALA A 109 0.55 -6.50 4.76
C ALA A 109 1.55 -5.39 4.38
N LYS A 110 1.07 -4.16 4.14
CA LYS A 110 1.94 -3.02 3.82
C LYS A 110 2.83 -2.60 4.99
N LEU A 111 2.31 -2.63 6.21
CA LEU A 111 3.12 -2.40 7.41
C LEU A 111 4.22 -3.47 7.58
N ALA A 112 3.91 -4.74 7.28
CA ALA A 112 4.92 -5.80 7.31
C ALA A 112 5.99 -5.63 6.23
N GLU A 113 5.65 -5.11 5.05
CA GLU A 113 6.62 -4.77 3.99
C GLU A 113 7.55 -3.63 4.44
N ILE A 114 7.01 -2.58 5.06
CA ILE A 114 7.81 -1.47 5.63
C ILE A 114 8.79 -2.00 6.67
N ALA A 115 8.32 -2.83 7.61
CA ALA A 115 9.18 -3.39 8.65
C ALA A 115 10.29 -4.30 8.10
N LYS A 116 10.06 -4.97 6.96
CA LYS A 116 11.11 -5.74 6.26
C LYS A 116 12.15 -4.84 5.64
N GLU A 117 11.73 -3.76 4.98
CA GLU A 117 12.62 -2.77 4.38
C GLU A 117 13.53 -2.12 5.45
N GLU A 118 12.94 -1.75 6.58
CA GLU A 118 13.65 -1.26 7.75
C GLU A 118 14.72 -2.22 8.25
N LYS A 119 14.36 -3.49 8.46
CA LYS A 119 15.29 -4.53 8.93
C LYS A 119 16.43 -4.75 7.94
N SER A 120 16.12 -4.76 6.64
CA SER A 120 17.12 -4.96 5.58
C SER A 120 18.22 -3.89 5.60
N LYS A 121 17.88 -2.63 5.92
CA LYS A 121 18.80 -1.49 5.87
C LYS A 121 19.50 -1.19 7.20
N MET A 122 18.88 -1.55 8.32
CA MET A 122 19.46 -1.32 9.65
C MET A 122 20.44 -2.41 10.11
N ILE A 123 20.57 -3.53 9.38
CA ILE A 123 21.59 -4.55 9.62
C ILE A 123 22.89 -4.13 8.89
N ILE A 124 23.93 -3.80 9.68
CA ILE A 124 25.35 -3.60 9.30
C ILE A 124 26.19 -4.25 10.40
#